data_AF-A0A2I0KCW8-F1
#
_entry.id   AF-A0A2I0KCW8-F1
#
_cell.length_a   1.000
_cell.length_b   1.000
_cell.length_c   1.000
_cell.angle_alpha   90.00
_cell.angle_beta   90.00
_cell.angle_gamma   90.00
#
_symmetry.space_group_name_H-M   'P 1'
#
loop_
_entity.id
_entity.type
_entity.pdbx_description
1 polymer ?
#
loop_
_entity_poly.entity_id
_entity_poly.type
_entity_poly.pdbx_seq_one_letter_code
_entity_poly.pdbx_strand_id
1 'polypeptide(L)'
;MRHPLTGGGMTVALSDVVVLRDLLKPLRDFKDSSALCAYLESFYTLRKPVASTINTLAGALYKVFCASPDPARKEMRQACFDYLSLGGIFSTGPVALLSGLNPRPLSLVLHFFAVAIYGVWCLVFPLPSLKRAYTGARLISGASSIICPIIRAEGVRQMFFPFTIAAYYRVPPAI
;
A
#
# COMPACT_ATOMS: atom_id res chain seq x y z
N MET A 1 10.23 -2.36 9.79
CA MET A 1 10.86 -1.28 8.98
C MET A 1 10.67 -1.59 7.50
N ARG A 2 10.80 -0.57 6.65
CA ARG A 2 10.38 -0.55 5.23
C ARG A 2 11.57 -0.28 4.32
N HIS A 3 11.46 -0.63 3.04
CA HIS A 3 12.47 -0.27 2.05
C HIS A 3 12.48 1.26 1.81
N PRO A 4 13.65 1.92 1.70
CA PRO A 4 13.74 3.38 1.57
C PRO A 4 13.33 3.93 0.20
N LEU A 5 13.13 3.06 -0.81
CA LEU A 5 12.87 3.41 -2.21
C LEU A 5 11.76 4.46 -2.42
N THR A 6 10.70 4.43 -1.62
CA THR A 6 9.57 5.36 -1.76
C THR A 6 9.70 6.62 -0.91
N GLY A 7 10.78 6.79 -0.13
CA GLY A 7 11.00 7.95 0.74
C GLY A 7 9.98 8.14 1.88
N GLY A 8 8.94 7.30 1.98
CA GLY A 8 7.80 7.54 2.88
C GLY A 8 8.04 7.28 4.38
N GLY A 9 9.29 7.10 4.82
CA GLY A 9 9.60 6.89 6.24
C GLY A 9 9.25 8.11 7.10
N MET A 10 9.65 9.30 6.64
CA MET A 10 9.31 10.56 7.34
C MET A 10 7.81 10.84 7.29
N THR A 11 7.14 10.55 6.18
CA THR A 11 5.68 10.69 6.05
C THR A 11 4.94 9.86 7.08
N VAL A 12 5.35 8.59 7.27
CA VAL A 12 4.75 7.72 8.31
C VAL A 12 5.04 8.27 9.71
N ALA A 13 6.27 8.71 9.97
CA ALA A 13 6.64 9.26 11.28
C ALA A 13 5.82 10.52 11.64
N LEU A 14 5.70 11.48 10.71
CA LEU A 14 4.91 12.69 10.92
C LEU A 14 3.41 12.38 11.05
N SER A 15 2.89 11.43 10.28
CA SER A 15 1.51 10.96 10.43
C SER A 15 1.29 10.32 11.81
N ASP A 16 2.23 9.51 12.28
CA ASP A 16 2.16 8.88 13.61
C ASP A 16 2.14 9.93 14.72
N VAL A 17 2.98 10.99 14.60
CA VAL A 17 3.01 12.11 15.57
C VAL A 17 1.66 12.81 15.65
N VAL A 18 0.99 13.07 14.53
CA VAL A 18 -0.33 13.72 14.52
C VAL A 18 -1.37 12.85 15.22
N VAL A 19 -1.45 11.56 14.86
CA VAL A 19 -2.43 10.63 15.46
C VAL A 19 -2.16 10.47 16.96
N LEU A 20 -0.90 10.30 17.36
CA LEU A 20 -0.52 10.15 18.75
C LEU A 20 -0.83 11.42 19.56
N ARG A 21 -0.50 12.60 19.03
CA ARG A 21 -0.86 13.88 19.66
C ARG A 21 -2.35 13.97 19.93
N ASP A 22 -3.18 13.63 18.95
CA ASP A 22 -4.63 13.76 19.06
C ASP A 22 -5.23 12.77 20.07
N LEU A 23 -4.67 11.56 20.14
CA LEU A 23 -5.06 10.56 21.14
C LEU A 23 -4.63 10.93 22.56
N LEU A 24 -3.45 11.54 22.72
CA LEU A 24 -2.91 11.89 24.04
C LEU A 24 -3.46 13.23 24.56
N LYS A 25 -3.96 14.12 23.69
CA LYS A 25 -4.49 15.43 24.07
C LYS A 25 -5.52 15.43 25.22
N PRO A 26 -6.44 14.46 25.35
CA PRO A 26 -7.41 14.42 26.45
C PRO A 26 -6.83 13.92 27.78
N LEU A 27 -5.67 13.26 27.77
CA LEU A 27 -5.03 12.75 28.98
C LEU A 27 -4.40 13.90 29.77
N ARG A 28 -4.89 14.10 31.01
CA ARG A 28 -4.34 15.10 31.93
C ARG A 28 -3.19 14.56 32.78
N ASP A 29 -3.15 13.24 33.00
CA ASP A 29 -2.10 12.55 33.74
C ASP A 29 -1.57 11.36 32.94
N PHE A 30 -0.25 11.36 32.69
CA PHE A 30 0.44 10.27 31.99
C PHE A 30 0.87 9.14 32.94
N LYS A 31 0.66 9.28 34.26
CA LYS A 31 0.94 8.24 35.25
C LYS A 31 -0.16 7.18 35.33
N ASP A 32 -1.36 7.47 34.82
CA ASP A 32 -2.42 6.47 34.66
C ASP A 32 -2.06 5.52 33.51
N SER A 33 -1.40 4.42 33.87
CA SER A 33 -0.94 3.41 32.91
C SER A 33 -2.09 2.69 32.21
N SER A 34 -3.25 2.55 32.85
CA SER A 34 -4.42 1.89 32.26
C SER A 34 -5.03 2.75 31.17
N ALA A 35 -5.26 4.04 31.46
CA ALA A 35 -5.74 5.00 30.47
C ALA A 35 -4.73 5.15 29.32
N LEU A 36 -3.43 5.29 29.63
CA LEU A 36 -2.38 5.42 28.61
C LEU A 36 -2.34 4.19 27.67
N CYS A 37 -2.41 2.97 28.22
CA CYS A 37 -2.48 1.75 27.42
C CYS A 37 -3.66 1.75 26.45
N ALA A 38 -4.86 2.12 26.90
CA ALA A 38 -6.05 2.15 26.05
C ALA A 38 -5.91 3.10 24.85
N TYR A 39 -5.29 4.27 25.04
CA TYR A 39 -4.99 5.19 23.93
C TYR A 39 -3.89 4.66 23.01
N LEU A 40 -2.85 4.01 23.54
CA LEU A 40 -1.80 3.39 22.73
C LEU A 40 -2.31 2.22 21.87
N GLU A 41 -3.23 1.40 22.38
CA GLU A 41 -3.92 0.37 21.57
C GLU A 41 -4.69 0.99 20.39
N SER A 42 -5.33 2.14 20.64
CA SER A 42 -6.03 2.91 19.60
C SER A 42 -5.04 3.45 18.57
N PHE A 43 -3.89 3.95 19.01
CA PHE A 43 -2.80 4.41 18.14
C PHE A 43 -2.33 3.30 17.18
N TYR A 44 -2.06 2.09 17.69
CA TYR A 44 -1.63 0.96 16.85
C TYR A 44 -2.65 0.60 15.77
N THR A 45 -3.93 0.78 16.08
CA THR A 45 -5.01 0.53 15.14
C THR A 45 -5.12 1.65 14.09
N LEU A 46 -5.09 2.91 14.53
CA LEU A 46 -5.30 4.10 13.68
C LEU A 46 -4.10 4.39 12.76
N ARG A 47 -2.87 4.07 13.17
CA ARG A 47 -1.69 4.23 12.30
C ARG A 47 -1.63 3.20 11.18
N LYS A 48 -2.29 2.06 11.35
CA LYS A 48 -2.15 0.89 10.47
C LYS A 48 -2.42 1.24 9.01
N PRO A 49 -3.53 1.92 8.61
CA PRO A 49 -3.83 2.19 7.20
C PRO A 49 -2.73 2.96 6.44
N VAL A 50 -2.19 4.03 7.05
CA VAL A 50 -1.13 4.85 6.44
C VAL A 50 0.18 4.07 6.41
N ALA A 51 0.62 3.55 7.56
CA ALA A 51 1.88 2.82 7.65
C ALA A 51 1.91 1.60 6.72
N SER A 52 0.84 0.80 6.76
CA SER A 52 0.57 -0.36 5.90
C SER A 52 0.71 -0.03 4.42
N THR A 53 -0.06 0.94 3.94
CA THR A 53 -0.12 1.27 2.51
C THR A 53 1.25 1.69 2.01
N ILE A 54 1.92 2.58 2.75
CA ILE A 54 3.18 3.12 2.29
C ILE A 54 4.32 2.07 2.44
N ASN A 55 4.26 1.16 3.43
CA ASN A 55 5.21 0.04 3.59
C ASN A 55 5.04 -1.01 2.47
N THR A 56 3.79 -1.37 2.22
CA THR A 56 3.36 -2.27 1.15
C THR A 56 3.85 -1.78 -0.20
N LEU A 57 3.60 -0.51 -0.49
CA LEU A 57 4.01 0.12 -1.74
C LEU A 57 5.53 0.07 -1.91
N ALA A 58 6.28 0.37 -0.83
CA ALA A 58 7.73 0.30 -0.85
C ALA A 58 8.24 -1.11 -1.19
N GLY A 59 7.68 -2.14 -0.55
CA GLY A 59 8.07 -3.53 -0.80
C GLY A 59 7.66 -4.03 -2.18
N ALA A 60 6.46 -3.66 -2.64
CA ALA A 60 5.95 -4.04 -3.95
C ALA A 60 6.77 -3.41 -5.08
N LEU A 61 6.98 -2.08 -5.04
CA LEU A 61 7.78 -1.39 -6.03
C LEU A 61 9.24 -1.84 -6.03
N TYR A 62 9.81 -2.13 -4.86
CA TYR A 62 11.15 -2.73 -4.81
C TYR A 62 11.20 -4.06 -5.56
N LYS A 63 10.23 -4.96 -5.35
CA LYS A 63 10.18 -6.25 -6.06
C LYS A 63 9.97 -6.10 -7.57
N VAL A 64 9.25 -5.07 -8.01
CA VAL A 64 9.04 -4.75 -9.43
C VAL A 64 10.31 -4.18 -10.06
N PHE A 65 10.98 -3.24 -9.39
CA PHE A 65 12.11 -2.51 -9.97
C PHE A 65 13.46 -3.20 -9.79
N CYS A 66 13.63 -4.05 -8.78
CA CYS A 66 14.87 -4.76 -8.54
C CYS A 66 15.26 -5.65 -9.74
N ALA A 67 16.57 -5.70 -10.01
CA ALA A 67 17.10 -6.46 -11.12
C ALA A 67 16.74 -7.95 -11.01
N SER A 68 16.44 -8.57 -12.14
CA SER A 68 15.95 -9.93 -12.21
C SER A 68 16.38 -10.64 -13.49
N PRO A 69 16.81 -11.91 -13.42
CA PRO A 69 16.96 -12.74 -14.62
C PRO A 69 15.60 -13.18 -15.19
N ASP A 70 14.56 -13.27 -14.36
CA ASP A 70 13.19 -13.64 -14.78
C ASP A 70 12.62 -12.65 -15.81
N PRO A 71 12.31 -13.09 -17.05
CA PRO A 71 11.65 -12.26 -18.06
C PRO A 71 10.35 -11.62 -17.58
N ALA A 72 9.51 -12.34 -16.82
CA ALA A 72 8.23 -11.83 -16.36
C ALA A 72 8.38 -10.60 -15.44
N ARG A 73 9.46 -10.55 -14.64
CA ARG A 73 9.77 -9.36 -13.82
C ARG A 73 10.28 -8.19 -14.66
N LYS A 74 10.96 -8.45 -15.78
CA LYS A 74 11.37 -7.40 -16.73
C LYS A 74 10.14 -6.79 -17.40
N GLU A 75 9.21 -7.62 -17.86
CA GLU A 75 7.93 -7.17 -18.43
C GLU A 75 7.10 -6.39 -17.42
N MET A 76 7.00 -6.85 -16.16
CA MET A 76 6.29 -6.13 -15.09
C MET A 76 6.87 -4.74 -14.84
N ARG A 77 8.21 -4.61 -14.86
CA ARG A 77 8.89 -3.32 -14.72
C ARG A 77 8.58 -2.40 -15.90
N GLN A 78 8.66 -2.90 -17.13
CA GLN A 78 8.36 -2.12 -18.32
C GLN A 78 6.90 -1.67 -18.33
N ALA A 79 5.98 -2.59 -18.06
CA ALA A 79 4.55 -2.30 -17.96
C ALA A 79 4.24 -1.23 -16.90
N CYS A 80 4.99 -1.20 -15.80
CA CYS A 80 4.85 -0.15 -14.79
C CYS A 80 5.21 1.24 -15.33
N PHE A 81 6.33 1.37 -16.07
CA PHE A 81 6.70 2.63 -16.72
C PHE A 81 5.69 3.04 -17.79
N ASP A 82 5.29 2.11 -18.64
CA ASP A 82 4.35 2.37 -19.73
C ASP A 82 2.97 2.78 -19.18
N TYR A 83 2.49 2.10 -18.13
CA TYR A 83 1.24 2.43 -17.45
C TYR A 83 1.26 3.84 -16.84
N LEU A 84 2.35 4.22 -16.16
CA LEU A 84 2.51 5.56 -15.62
C LEU A 84 2.58 6.63 -16.72
N SER A 85 3.11 6.27 -17.89
CA SER A 85 3.24 7.15 -19.05
C SER A 85 1.90 7.45 -19.73
N LEU A 86 0.84 6.67 -19.46
CA LEU A 86 -0.51 6.95 -19.95
C LEU A 86 -1.12 8.24 -19.37
N GLY A 87 -0.55 8.78 -18.28
CA GLY A 87 -1.05 10.00 -17.65
C GLY A 87 -2.42 9.84 -17.01
N GLY A 88 -3.07 10.96 -16.68
CA GLY A 88 -4.39 10.96 -16.03
C GLY A 88 -4.42 10.09 -14.77
N ILE A 89 -5.48 9.31 -14.60
CA ILE A 89 -5.67 8.43 -13.43
C ILE A 89 -4.58 7.37 -13.27
N PHE A 90 -3.96 6.93 -14.38
CA PHE A 90 -2.91 5.92 -14.39
C PHE A 90 -1.60 6.43 -13.78
N SER A 91 -1.40 7.74 -13.75
CA SER A 91 -0.25 8.39 -13.13
C SER A 91 -0.61 9.05 -11.79
N THR A 92 -1.69 9.84 -11.76
CA THR A 92 -2.09 10.59 -10.55
C THR A 92 -2.45 9.67 -9.39
N GLY A 93 -3.09 8.53 -9.65
CA GLY A 93 -3.44 7.54 -8.63
C GLY A 93 -2.19 6.94 -7.94
N PRO A 94 -1.28 6.28 -8.69
CA PRO A 94 -0.03 5.77 -8.13
C PRO A 94 0.85 6.83 -7.48
N VAL A 95 0.93 8.03 -8.05
CA VAL A 95 1.71 9.14 -7.47
C VAL A 95 1.09 9.65 -6.16
N ALA A 96 -0.24 9.70 -6.05
CA ALA A 96 -0.92 10.04 -4.80
C ALA A 96 -0.69 8.98 -3.69
N LEU A 97 -0.57 7.70 -4.07
CA LEU A 97 -0.19 6.62 -3.15
C LEU A 97 1.28 6.75 -2.71
N LEU A 98 2.19 7.03 -3.66
CA LEU A 98 3.63 7.21 -3.42
C LEU A 98 3.92 8.40 -2.50
N SER A 99 3.25 9.52 -2.72
CA SER A 99 3.38 10.74 -1.91
C SER A 99 2.70 10.63 -0.55
N GLY A 100 1.91 9.58 -0.31
CA GLY A 100 1.14 9.43 0.92
C GLY A 100 -0.04 10.40 1.05
N LEU A 101 -0.40 11.12 -0.01
CA LEU A 101 -1.54 12.04 -0.04
C LEU A 101 -2.89 11.32 -0.09
N ASN A 102 -2.92 10.11 -0.65
CA ASN A 102 -4.12 9.28 -0.69
C ASN A 102 -3.79 7.81 -0.41
N PRO A 103 -3.41 7.45 0.84
CA PRO A 103 -2.97 6.11 1.20
C PRO A 103 -4.17 5.16 1.35
N ARG A 104 -4.89 4.93 0.25
CA ARG A 104 -6.03 4.00 0.18
C ARG A 104 -5.55 2.61 -0.27
N PRO A 105 -5.61 1.60 0.60
CA PRO A 105 -5.12 0.26 0.26
C PRO A 105 -5.82 -0.36 -0.95
N LEU A 106 -7.13 -0.15 -1.10
CA LEU A 106 -7.90 -0.61 -2.27
C LEU A 106 -7.37 -0.01 -3.58
N SER A 107 -7.06 1.30 -3.58
CA SER A 107 -6.47 1.99 -4.73
C SER A 107 -5.13 1.35 -5.11
N LEU A 108 -4.31 1.02 -4.11
CA LEU A 108 -3.03 0.35 -4.32
C LEU A 108 -3.20 -1.01 -5.01
N VAL A 109 -4.13 -1.84 -4.52
CA VAL A 109 -4.40 -3.17 -5.10
C VAL A 109 -4.90 -3.03 -6.54
N LEU A 110 -5.83 -2.10 -6.79
CA LEU A 110 -6.40 -1.88 -8.13
C LEU A 110 -5.34 -1.43 -9.13
N HIS A 111 -4.53 -0.41 -8.80
CA HIS A 111 -3.45 0.04 -9.70
C HIS A 111 -2.40 -1.05 -9.93
N PHE A 112 -2.05 -1.82 -8.90
CA PHE A 112 -1.05 -2.88 -9.03
C PHE A 112 -1.51 -4.00 -9.99
N PHE A 113 -2.76 -4.46 -9.87
CA PHE A 113 -3.31 -5.44 -10.81
C PHE A 113 -3.59 -4.82 -12.19
N ALA A 114 -3.95 -3.54 -12.28
CA ALA A 114 -4.12 -2.85 -13.55
C ALA A 114 -2.80 -2.80 -14.34
N VAL A 115 -1.67 -2.50 -13.69
CA VAL A 115 -0.33 -2.60 -14.29
C VAL A 115 -0.06 -4.02 -14.78
N ALA A 116 -0.41 -5.03 -13.98
CA ALA A 116 -0.17 -6.42 -14.34
C ALA A 116 -0.98 -6.87 -15.57
N ILE A 117 -2.27 -6.53 -15.62
CA ILE A 117 -3.16 -6.81 -16.75
C ILE A 117 -2.71 -6.03 -17.99
N TYR A 118 -2.34 -4.76 -17.82
CA TYR A 118 -1.78 -3.93 -18.89
C TYR A 118 -0.50 -4.53 -19.48
N GLY A 119 0.40 -5.03 -18.62
CA GLY A 119 1.61 -5.72 -19.08
C GLY A 119 1.32 -7.00 -19.87
N VAL A 120 0.34 -7.80 -19.44
CA VAL A 120 -0.11 -8.98 -20.21
C VAL A 120 -0.70 -8.56 -21.56
N TRP A 121 -1.51 -7.51 -21.59
CA TRP A 121 -2.08 -6.97 -22.82
C TRP A 121 -0.98 -6.56 -23.82
N CYS A 122 -0.03 -5.74 -23.38
CA CYS A 122 1.12 -5.32 -24.19
C CYS A 122 1.97 -6.49 -24.69
N LEU A 123 2.06 -7.57 -23.90
CA LEU A 123 2.85 -8.74 -24.26
C LEU A 123 2.17 -9.63 -25.30
N VAL A 124 0.84 -9.73 -25.27
CA VAL A 124 0.06 -10.69 -26.07
C VAL A 124 -0.49 -10.06 -27.35
N PHE A 125 -0.76 -8.76 -27.38
CA PHE A 125 -1.31 -8.06 -28.54
C PHE A 125 -0.22 -7.46 -29.44
N PRO A 126 -0.35 -7.45 -30.78
CA PRO A 126 -1.46 -7.97 -31.61
C PRO A 126 -1.39 -9.48 -31.88
N LEU A 127 -0.20 -10.09 -31.73
CA LEU A 127 0.03 -11.49 -32.07
C LEU A 127 0.32 -12.33 -30.83
N PRO A 128 -0.65 -13.14 -30.36
CA PRO A 128 -0.44 -14.04 -29.25
C PRO A 128 0.53 -15.17 -29.64
N SER A 129 1.39 -15.57 -28.71
CA SER A 129 2.18 -16.81 -28.83
C SER A 129 2.16 -17.57 -27.50
N LEU A 130 2.32 -18.89 -27.52
CA LEU A 130 2.33 -19.70 -26.29
C LEU A 130 3.42 -19.23 -25.31
N LYS A 131 4.58 -18.82 -25.83
CA LYS A 131 5.66 -18.25 -25.01
C LYS A 131 5.26 -16.93 -24.35
N ARG A 132 4.58 -16.04 -25.09
CA ARG A 132 4.06 -14.75 -24.57
C ARG A 132 2.96 -14.98 -23.54
N ALA A 133 2.01 -15.87 -23.83
CA ALA A 133 0.95 -16.23 -22.90
C ALA A 133 1.50 -16.83 -21.59
N TYR A 134 2.50 -17.72 -21.68
CA TYR A 134 3.19 -18.28 -20.52
C TYR A 134 3.90 -17.21 -19.67
N THR A 135 4.63 -16.30 -20.31
CA THR A 135 5.26 -15.16 -19.60
C THR A 135 4.21 -14.25 -18.98
N GLY A 136 3.07 -14.01 -19.64
CA GLY A 136 1.94 -13.26 -19.09
C GLY A 136 1.33 -13.92 -17.85
N ALA A 137 1.12 -15.24 -17.89
CA ALA A 137 0.65 -15.99 -16.72
C ALA A 137 1.65 -15.90 -15.54
N ARG A 138 2.96 -15.95 -15.84
CA ARG A 138 4.01 -15.74 -14.83
C ARG A 138 4.02 -14.32 -14.27
N LEU A 139 3.70 -13.31 -15.08
CA LEU A 139 3.57 -11.92 -14.65
C LEU A 139 2.43 -11.79 -13.63
N ILE A 140 1.24 -12.33 -13.93
CA ILE A 140 0.09 -12.31 -13.00
C ILE A 140 0.39 -13.10 -11.72
N SER A 141 1.03 -14.26 -11.83
CA SER A 141 1.46 -15.05 -10.68
C SER A 141 2.47 -14.29 -9.81
N GLY A 142 3.46 -13.64 -10.44
CA GLY A 142 4.42 -12.77 -9.76
C GLY A 142 3.73 -11.61 -9.04
N ALA A 143 2.79 -10.93 -9.70
CA ALA A 143 2.02 -9.84 -9.11
C ALA A 143 1.21 -10.32 -7.88
N SER A 144 0.55 -11.47 -8.00
CA SER A 144 -0.21 -12.09 -6.91
C SER A 144 0.68 -12.48 -5.72
N SER A 145 1.88 -13.00 -5.99
CA SER A 145 2.87 -13.33 -4.94
C SER A 145 3.37 -12.11 -4.15
N ILE A 146 3.21 -10.91 -4.70
CA ILE A 146 3.57 -9.64 -4.06
C ILE A 146 2.39 -9.13 -3.23
N ILE A 147 1.19 -9.06 -3.81
CA ILE A 147 0.02 -8.43 -3.19
C ILE A 147 -0.72 -9.34 -2.21
N CYS A 148 -0.87 -10.64 -2.49
CA CYS A 148 -1.65 -11.52 -1.62
C CYS A 148 -1.10 -11.64 -0.19
N PRO A 149 0.22 -11.78 0.04
CA PRO A 149 0.77 -11.77 1.40
C PRO A 149 0.50 -10.47 2.14
N ILE A 150 0.49 -9.35 1.41
CA ILE A 150 0.23 -8.04 1.96
C ILE A 150 -1.22 -7.91 2.41
N ILE A 151 -2.18 -8.29 1.55
CA ILE A 151 -3.61 -8.28 1.92
C ILE A 151 -3.85 -9.15 3.17
N ARG A 152 -3.17 -10.30 3.27
CA ARG A 152 -3.25 -11.18 4.45
C ARG A 152 -2.65 -10.55 5.71
N ALA A 153 -1.46 -9.94 5.61
CA ALA A 153 -0.77 -9.32 6.75
C ALA A 153 -1.53 -8.08 7.29
N GLU A 154 -2.13 -7.32 6.39
CA GLU A 154 -2.84 -6.09 6.74
C GLU A 154 -4.27 -6.35 7.22
N GLY A 155 -4.85 -7.47 6.76
CA GLY A 155 -6.16 -7.93 7.12
C GLY A 155 -7.23 -7.34 6.19
N VAL A 156 -7.97 -8.23 5.53
CA VAL A 156 -8.98 -7.90 4.50
C VAL A 156 -9.97 -6.86 5.02
N ARG A 157 -10.47 -7.04 6.25
CA ARG A 157 -11.46 -6.14 6.84
C ARG A 157 -10.89 -4.75 7.12
N GLN A 158 -9.66 -4.66 7.62
CA GLN A 158 -8.98 -3.40 7.89
C GLN A 158 -8.66 -2.65 6.59
N MET A 159 -8.34 -3.40 5.53
CA MET A 159 -7.92 -2.88 4.24
C MET A 159 -9.09 -2.35 3.40
N PHE A 160 -10.23 -3.06 3.41
CA PHE A 160 -11.40 -2.73 2.59
C PHE A 160 -12.56 -2.08 3.35
N PHE A 161 -12.60 -2.21 4.69
CA PHE A 161 -13.68 -1.71 5.53
C PHE A 161 -13.16 -0.97 6.78
N PRO A 162 -12.33 0.09 6.62
CA PRO A 162 -11.68 0.78 7.74
C PRO A 162 -12.67 1.42 8.73
N PHE A 163 -13.84 1.89 8.25
CA PHE A 163 -14.89 2.48 9.08
C PHE A 163 -15.63 1.47 9.99
N THR A 164 -15.32 0.18 9.89
CA THR A 164 -15.87 -0.84 10.79
C THR A 164 -15.01 -1.04 12.05
N ILE A 165 -13.91 -0.29 12.17
CA ILE A 165 -12.96 -0.42 13.27
C ILE A 165 -13.37 0.53 14.41
N ALA A 166 -13.66 -0.03 15.59
CA ALA A 166 -14.11 0.73 16.76
C ALA A 166 -13.14 1.87 17.19
N ALA A 167 -11.84 1.72 16.91
CA ALA A 167 -10.85 2.75 17.19
C ALA A 167 -11.08 4.07 16.43
N TYR A 168 -11.78 4.05 15.27
CA TYR A 168 -12.18 5.28 14.57
C TYR A 168 -13.24 6.09 15.32
N TYR A 169 -14.00 5.44 16.21
CA TYR A 169 -15.10 6.05 16.97
C TYR A 169 -14.78 6.18 18.46
N ARG A 170 -13.53 5.92 18.89
CA ARG A 170 -13.05 6.42 20.18
C ARG A 170 -12.88 7.92 20.05
N VAL A 171 -14.01 8.63 20.05
CA VAL A 171 -14.09 10.08 20.15
C VAL A 171 -13.38 10.45 21.45
N PRO A 172 -12.44 11.42 21.45
CA PRO A 172 -11.94 11.96 22.70
C PRO A 172 -13.16 12.43 23.52
N PRO A 173 -13.22 12.18 24.85
CA PRO A 173 -14.36 12.61 25.65
C PRO A 173 -14.64 14.09 25.36
N ALA A 174 -15.87 14.39 24.95
CA ALA A 174 -16.32 15.76 24.78
C ALA A 174 -16.14 16.46 26.14
N ILE A 175 -15.38 17.56 26.11
CA ILE A 175 -15.17 18.42 27.28
C ILE A 175 -16.50 19.08 27.64
#